data_AF-A0A956QKG6-F1
#
_entry.id   AF-A0A956QKG6-F1
#
_cell.length_a   1.000
_cell.length_b   1.000
_cell.length_c   1.000
_cell.angle_alpha   90.00
_cell.angle_beta   90.00
_cell.angle_gamma   90.00
#
_symmetry.space_group_name_H-M   'P 1'
#
loop_
_entity.id
_entity.type
_entity.pdbx_description
1 polymer ?
#
loop_
_entity_poly.entity_id
_entity_poly.type
_entity_poly.pdbx_seq_one_letter_code
_entity_poly.pdbx_strand_id
1 'polypeptide(L)'
;MNFLSGLGGGGGFPGLGGLGGFPSMLMNPIQMILSLIMSLFALEGLMGGGQNAAGGYSPMQNPGFGGTGSGMPAFGMQTAANQFMGGVNDNFNAGLPAPNARAQTLIDKAKSHQGAPYVFGAAGPNKFDCSGLVYYSLNEAGVKVPRLTAEGYHRKYASTAIKDRNQLKPGDLVFFHSPNNRGIPEGQATHIEIYLGNGMTMGTDNPKEGARVEPINWNTFIGGARVPELAG
;
A
#
# COMPACT_ATOMS: atom_id res chain seq x y z
N MET A 1 -56.86 -21.67 58.85
CA MET A 1 -57.75 -20.99 57.89
C MET A 1 -57.10 -21.20 56.52
N ASN A 2 -57.41 -22.31 55.84
CA ASN A 2 -58.44 -22.48 54.80
C ASN A 2 -58.07 -21.85 53.44
N PHE A 3 -57.82 -22.75 52.47
CA PHE A 3 -58.11 -22.75 51.01
C PHE A 3 -57.63 -21.55 50.15
N LEU A 4 -57.17 -21.65 48.90
CA LEU A 4 -57.65 -22.43 47.75
C LEU A 4 -56.54 -22.56 46.67
N SER A 5 -56.55 -23.70 46.00
CA SER A 5 -56.01 -23.99 44.68
C SER A 5 -56.97 -23.56 43.55
N GLY A 6 -56.44 -23.19 42.37
CA GLY A 6 -57.14 -23.12 41.08
C GLY A 6 -56.23 -22.51 39.99
N LEU A 7 -55.65 -23.29 39.06
CA LEU A 7 -56.19 -23.79 37.77
C LEU A 7 -56.57 -22.70 36.75
N GLY A 8 -55.83 -22.69 35.61
CA GLY A 8 -56.46 -22.63 34.28
C GLY A 8 -56.08 -21.45 33.36
N GLY A 9 -55.34 -21.76 32.29
CA GLY A 9 -55.82 -21.46 30.93
C GLY A 9 -55.21 -20.29 30.14
N GLY A 10 -54.42 -20.65 29.12
CA GLY A 10 -54.65 -20.22 27.73
C GLY A 10 -54.12 -18.86 27.28
N GLY A 11 -53.14 -18.88 26.38
CA GLY A 11 -52.74 -17.70 25.62
C GLY A 11 -51.50 -17.90 24.76
N GLY A 12 -51.55 -18.81 23.78
CA GLY A 12 -50.54 -18.86 22.73
C GLY A 12 -50.70 -17.66 21.80
N PHE A 13 -49.61 -16.91 21.60
CA PHE A 13 -49.42 -16.04 20.45
C PHE A 13 -48.16 -16.50 19.68
N PRO A 14 -48.27 -16.75 18.37
CA PRO A 14 -47.14 -17.13 17.54
C PRO A 14 -46.46 -15.88 16.96
N GLY A 15 -45.13 -15.93 16.90
CA GLY A 15 -44.35 -15.19 15.91
C GLY A 15 -43.88 -13.80 16.30
N LEU A 16 -42.58 -13.69 16.56
CA LEU A 16 -41.63 -12.67 16.09
C LEU A 16 -40.28 -13.18 16.61
N GLY A 17 -39.49 -13.88 15.79
CA GLY A 17 -38.72 -13.22 14.75
C GLY A 17 -37.37 -12.89 15.34
N GLY A 18 -36.37 -13.69 14.95
CA GLY A 18 -35.09 -13.83 15.64
C GLY A 18 -34.34 -12.54 15.95
N LEU A 19 -33.72 -12.53 17.12
CA LEU A 19 -32.41 -11.91 17.31
C LEU A 19 -31.58 -12.93 18.08
N GLY A 20 -30.95 -13.82 17.32
CA GLY A 20 -29.88 -14.66 17.86
C GLY A 20 -28.86 -13.74 18.53
N GLY A 21 -28.65 -13.97 19.81
CA GLY A 21 -27.66 -13.26 20.60
C GLY A 21 -26.31 -13.40 19.92
N PHE A 22 -25.79 -12.29 19.40
CA PHE A 22 -24.38 -12.20 19.09
C PHE A 22 -23.61 -12.29 20.40
N PRO A 23 -22.58 -13.16 20.49
CA PRO A 23 -21.78 -13.27 21.68
C PRO A 23 -21.16 -11.91 21.98
N SER A 24 -21.27 -11.49 23.24
CA SER A 24 -20.60 -10.35 23.84
C SER A 24 -19.07 -10.54 23.78
N MET A 25 -18.50 -10.35 22.59
CA MET A 25 -17.09 -10.08 22.44
C MET A 25 -16.90 -8.61 22.76
N LEU A 26 -16.15 -8.32 23.83
CA LEU A 26 -15.61 -7.00 24.13
C LEU A 26 -14.84 -6.48 22.90
N MET A 27 -15.55 -5.75 22.04
CA MET A 27 -15.02 -5.20 20.81
C MET A 27 -14.16 -3.99 21.19
N ASN A 28 -12.86 -4.09 20.91
CA ASN A 28 -11.89 -3.02 21.19
C ASN A 28 -12.40 -1.69 20.60
N PRO A 29 -12.38 -0.56 21.34
CA PRO A 29 -12.86 0.74 20.84
C PRO A 29 -12.23 1.16 19.51
N ILE A 30 -11.03 0.66 19.19
CA ILE A 30 -10.35 0.85 17.90
C ILE A 30 -11.09 0.15 16.75
N GLN A 31 -11.67 -1.04 16.98
CA GLN A 31 -12.46 -1.78 16.00
C GLN A 31 -13.85 -1.17 15.79
N MET A 32 -14.42 -0.53 16.80
CA MET A 32 -15.69 0.21 16.69
C MET A 32 -15.54 1.44 15.79
N ILE A 33 -14.51 2.26 16.01
CA ILE A 33 -14.23 3.45 15.20
C ILE A 33 -13.93 3.05 13.76
N LEU A 34 -13.21 1.94 13.56
CA LEU A 34 -12.89 1.43 12.25
C LEU A 34 -14.12 0.90 11.49
N SER A 35 -15.05 0.23 12.17
CA SER A 35 -16.31 -0.24 11.58
C SER A 35 -17.25 0.92 11.22
N LEU A 36 -17.24 2.01 11.99
CA LEU A 36 -18.07 3.20 11.73
C LEU A 36 -17.58 3.98 10.49
N ILE A 37 -16.27 4.00 10.25
CA ILE A 37 -15.63 4.67 9.09
C ILE A 37 -15.90 3.90 7.79
N MET A 38 -15.99 2.57 7.84
CA MET A 38 -16.34 1.73 6.68
C MET A 38 -17.75 2.02 6.15
N SER A 39 -18.72 2.25 7.04
CA SER A 39 -20.09 2.63 6.67
C SER A 39 -20.19 4.03 6.04
N LEU A 40 -19.25 4.93 6.35
CA LEU A 40 -19.22 6.27 5.77
C LEU A 40 -18.58 6.29 4.37
N PHE A 41 -17.53 5.49 4.14
CA PHE A 41 -16.88 5.37 2.83
C PHE A 41 -17.74 4.59 1.80
N ALA A 42 -18.57 3.65 2.25
CA ALA A 42 -19.51 2.93 1.38
C ALA A 42 -20.65 3.83 0.86
N LEU A 43 -20.93 4.95 1.55
CA LEU A 43 -22.05 5.84 1.21
C LEU A 43 -21.65 6.96 0.23
N GLU A 44 -20.37 7.31 0.13
CA GLU A 44 -19.87 8.30 -0.85
C GLU A 44 -19.59 7.69 -2.23
N GLY A 45 -19.62 6.35 -2.36
CA GLY A 45 -19.49 5.64 -3.63
C GLY A 45 -20.75 5.62 -4.51
N LEU A 46 -21.88 6.17 -4.04
CA LEU A 46 -23.16 6.06 -4.75
C LEU A 46 -23.66 7.36 -5.41
N MET A 47 -22.94 8.49 -5.27
CA MET A 47 -23.33 9.74 -5.94
C MET A 47 -22.10 10.55 -6.37
N GLY A 48 -21.68 10.37 -7.62
CA GLY A 48 -20.55 11.11 -8.19
C GLY A 48 -20.31 10.82 -9.66
N GLY A 49 -21.35 10.85 -10.49
CA GLY A 49 -21.20 10.96 -11.94
C GLY A 49 -20.88 12.41 -12.31
N GLY A 50 -19.78 12.62 -13.03
CA GLY A 50 -19.39 13.96 -13.50
C GLY A 50 -18.10 13.91 -14.32
N GLN A 51 -18.27 13.84 -15.63
CA GLN A 51 -17.25 13.94 -16.68
C GLN A 51 -16.44 15.24 -16.55
N ASN A 52 -15.14 15.19 -16.85
CA ASN A 52 -14.28 16.25 -17.44
C ASN A 52 -12.83 15.73 -17.39
N ALA A 53 -11.92 15.90 -18.34
CA ALA A 53 -11.96 16.26 -19.75
C ALA A 53 -10.58 15.81 -20.30
N ALA A 54 -10.56 15.25 -21.49
CA ALA A 54 -9.34 14.99 -22.23
C ALA A 54 -8.66 16.33 -22.57
N GLY A 55 -7.50 16.60 -21.97
CA GLY A 55 -6.63 17.74 -22.28
C GLY A 55 -5.27 17.24 -22.74
N GLY A 56 -4.93 17.52 -23.99
CA GLY A 56 -3.74 17.00 -24.67
C GLY A 56 -2.41 17.44 -24.06
N TYR A 57 -1.46 16.51 -24.03
CA TYR A 57 -0.05 16.80 -23.89
C TYR A 57 0.63 16.49 -25.23
N SER A 58 1.05 17.55 -25.92
CA SER A 58 1.97 17.45 -27.05
C SER A 58 3.34 16.96 -26.58
N PRO A 59 4.02 16.05 -27.30
CA PRO A 59 5.37 15.64 -26.93
C PRO A 59 6.38 16.77 -27.23
N MET A 60 7.13 17.18 -26.21
CA MET A 60 8.38 17.93 -26.42
C MET A 60 9.35 17.05 -27.21
N GLN A 61 9.75 17.55 -28.37
CA GLN A 61 10.77 16.97 -29.24
C GLN A 61 12.13 17.02 -28.54
N ASN A 62 12.78 15.85 -28.41
CA ASN A 62 14.16 15.72 -27.95
C ASN A 62 15.11 16.00 -29.14
N PRO A 63 16.16 16.82 -29.00
CA PRO A 63 17.16 16.98 -30.05
C PRO A 63 18.01 15.70 -30.17
N GLY A 64 18.20 15.25 -31.41
CA GLY A 64 18.84 13.99 -31.74
C GLY A 64 20.31 13.86 -31.31
N PHE A 65 20.72 12.62 -31.11
CA PHE A 65 22.12 12.20 -31.13
C PHE A 65 22.31 11.23 -32.30
N GLY A 66 22.80 11.77 -33.42
CA GLY A 66 23.37 10.99 -34.51
C GLY A 66 24.86 10.78 -34.28
N GLY A 67 25.36 9.57 -34.55
CA GLY A 67 26.78 9.27 -34.44
C GLY A 67 27.10 7.80 -34.71
N THR A 68 27.22 7.45 -35.99
CA THR A 68 27.88 6.24 -36.47
C THR A 68 29.39 6.32 -36.24
N GLY A 69 30.00 5.29 -35.64
CA GLY A 69 31.46 5.23 -35.47
C GLY A 69 31.93 3.87 -34.96
N SER A 70 32.39 3.03 -35.88
CA SER A 70 33.05 1.74 -35.71
C SER A 70 34.41 1.82 -35.01
N GLY A 71 34.71 0.86 -34.13
CA GLY A 71 36.08 0.55 -33.66
C GLY A 71 36.17 -0.03 -32.24
N MET A 72 36.48 -1.33 -32.11
CA MET A 72 36.92 -1.96 -30.86
C MET A 72 38.41 -1.65 -30.58
N PRO A 73 38.92 -1.85 -29.34
CA PRO A 73 39.46 -3.16 -28.98
C PRO A 73 39.06 -3.69 -27.58
N ALA A 74 39.23 -5.00 -27.44
CA ALA A 74 38.91 -5.83 -26.28
C ALA A 74 39.92 -5.69 -25.12
N PHE A 75 39.43 -5.62 -23.87
CA PHE A 75 40.16 -6.02 -22.67
C PHE A 75 39.17 -6.32 -21.52
N GLY A 76 39.25 -7.53 -20.92
CA GLY A 76 38.67 -7.86 -19.62
C GLY A 76 37.30 -8.55 -19.57
N MET A 77 37.25 -9.84 -19.90
CA MET A 77 36.12 -10.74 -19.65
C MET A 77 36.19 -11.29 -18.22
N GLN A 78 35.25 -10.92 -17.34
CA GLN A 78 34.77 -11.65 -16.14
C GLN A 78 33.86 -10.68 -15.36
N THR A 79 32.53 -10.71 -15.43
CA THR A 79 31.65 -11.75 -14.89
C THR A 79 30.22 -11.39 -15.32
N ALA A 80 29.66 -12.02 -16.35
CA ALA A 80 28.27 -11.79 -16.77
C ALA A 80 27.66 -13.07 -17.35
N ALA A 81 27.78 -14.17 -16.60
CA ALA A 81 27.21 -15.47 -16.96
C ALA A 81 25.91 -15.78 -16.21
N ASN A 82 25.13 -14.75 -15.82
CA ASN A 82 23.77 -14.94 -15.28
C ASN A 82 22.71 -14.12 -16.04
N GLN A 83 23.03 -13.63 -17.24
CA GLN A 83 22.08 -12.99 -18.14
C GLN A 83 21.75 -13.92 -19.31
N PHE A 84 21.12 -15.06 -19.05
CA PHE A 84 20.43 -15.78 -20.11
C PHE A 84 19.42 -16.76 -19.51
N MET A 85 18.17 -16.31 -19.35
CA MET A 85 16.93 -17.08 -19.54
C MET A 85 15.71 -16.16 -19.27
N GLY A 86 15.05 -15.72 -20.35
CA GLY A 86 13.63 -15.30 -20.42
C GLY A 86 13.30 -13.94 -19.79
N GLY A 87 13.08 -12.85 -20.52
CA GLY A 87 12.24 -12.76 -21.72
C GLY A 87 10.79 -12.41 -21.36
N VAL A 88 10.58 -11.30 -20.65
CA VAL A 88 9.28 -10.58 -20.63
C VAL A 88 9.57 -9.13 -21.02
N ASN A 89 8.85 -8.65 -22.02
CA ASN A 89 9.01 -7.32 -22.61
C ASN A 89 8.07 -6.36 -21.86
N ASP A 90 8.51 -5.86 -20.71
CA ASP A 90 7.72 -4.92 -19.89
C ASP A 90 8.21 -3.49 -20.12
N ASN A 91 7.60 -2.82 -21.10
CA ASN A 91 7.78 -1.38 -21.36
C ASN A 91 7.15 -0.50 -20.27
N PHE A 92 7.60 -0.66 -19.03
CA PHE A 92 7.60 0.36 -17.98
C PHE A 92 8.89 0.19 -17.17
N ASN A 93 10.00 0.70 -17.71
CA ASN A 93 11.27 0.77 -17.02
C ASN A 93 11.19 1.81 -15.88
N ALA A 94 10.49 1.44 -14.81
CA ALA A 94 10.47 2.15 -13.54
C ALA A 94 11.67 1.71 -12.71
N GLY A 95 12.71 2.53 -12.71
CA GLY A 95 13.65 2.60 -11.59
C GLY A 95 15.12 2.51 -11.95
N LEU A 96 15.91 3.34 -11.28
CA LEU A 96 17.34 3.07 -11.07
C LEU A 96 17.49 1.67 -10.45
N PRO A 97 18.63 0.97 -10.67
CA PRO A 97 18.87 -0.30 -10.01
C PRO A 97 18.79 -0.13 -8.49
N ALA A 98 18.14 -1.09 -7.81
CA ALA A 98 18.11 -1.10 -6.36
C ALA A 98 19.54 -1.20 -5.80
N PRO A 99 19.82 -0.59 -4.64
CA PRO A 99 21.18 -0.52 -4.10
C PRO A 99 21.74 -1.87 -3.66
N ASN A 100 20.91 -2.90 -3.48
CA ASN A 100 21.29 -4.25 -3.10
C ASN A 100 20.20 -5.28 -3.45
N ALA A 101 20.52 -6.57 -3.30
CA ALA A 101 19.63 -7.67 -3.67
C ALA A 101 18.35 -7.75 -2.82
N ARG A 102 18.39 -7.39 -1.53
CA ARG A 102 17.18 -7.40 -0.68
C ARG A 102 16.23 -6.27 -1.05
N ALA A 103 16.75 -5.08 -1.34
CA ALA A 103 15.95 -3.97 -1.85
C ALA A 103 15.33 -4.30 -3.21
N GLN A 104 16.05 -5.01 -4.08
CA GLN A 104 15.48 -5.53 -5.33
C GLN A 104 14.36 -6.54 -5.06
N THR A 105 14.59 -7.49 -4.13
CA THR A 105 13.57 -8.49 -3.75
C THR A 105 12.30 -7.83 -3.19
N LEU A 106 12.45 -6.80 -2.34
CA LEU A 106 11.34 -6.00 -1.83
C LEU A 106 10.49 -5.43 -2.99
N ILE A 107 11.16 -4.81 -3.97
CA ILE A 107 10.51 -4.20 -5.13
C ILE A 107 9.81 -5.26 -5.98
N ASP A 108 10.49 -6.37 -6.28
CA ASP A 108 9.96 -7.44 -7.13
C ASP A 108 8.72 -8.08 -6.50
N LYS A 109 8.75 -8.29 -5.17
CA LYS A 109 7.62 -8.83 -4.42
C LYS A 109 6.44 -7.87 -4.42
N ALA A 110 6.68 -6.58 -4.20
CA ALA A 110 5.62 -5.58 -4.28
C ALA A 110 5.00 -5.53 -5.69
N LYS A 111 5.83 -5.50 -6.74
CA LYS A 111 5.38 -5.50 -8.15
C LYS A 111 4.63 -6.77 -8.54
N SER A 112 4.99 -7.93 -8.00
CA SER A 112 4.27 -9.20 -8.27
C SER A 112 2.81 -9.19 -7.78
N HIS A 113 2.45 -8.24 -6.92
CA HIS A 113 1.09 -8.03 -6.44
C HIS A 113 0.36 -6.89 -7.14
N GLN A 114 0.87 -6.38 -8.26
CA GLN A 114 0.17 -5.38 -9.06
C GLN A 114 -1.25 -5.86 -9.43
N GLY A 115 -2.25 -4.99 -9.21
CA GLY A 115 -3.67 -5.29 -9.34
C GLY A 115 -4.32 -5.94 -8.11
N ALA A 116 -3.56 -6.31 -7.07
CA ALA A 116 -4.15 -6.89 -5.86
C ALA A 116 -5.14 -5.91 -5.20
N PRO A 117 -6.37 -6.34 -4.84
CA PRO A 117 -7.38 -5.45 -4.28
C PRO A 117 -6.93 -4.79 -2.98
N TYR A 118 -7.25 -3.50 -2.85
CA TYR A 118 -7.08 -2.81 -1.58
C TYR A 118 -8.17 -3.26 -0.59
N VAL A 119 -7.75 -3.75 0.58
CA VAL A 119 -8.62 -4.06 1.72
C VAL A 119 -7.94 -3.57 2.98
N PHE A 120 -8.60 -2.67 3.69
CA PHE A 120 -8.09 -2.14 4.95
C PHE A 120 -7.78 -3.25 5.95
N GLY A 121 -6.59 -3.21 6.54
CA GLY A 121 -6.10 -4.21 7.50
C GLY A 121 -5.48 -5.45 6.84
N ALA A 122 -5.63 -5.65 5.53
CA ALA A 122 -5.11 -6.81 4.84
C ALA A 122 -3.58 -6.71 4.64
N ALA A 123 -2.92 -7.86 4.71
CA ALA A 123 -1.45 -7.95 4.65
C ALA A 123 -0.97 -9.12 3.75
N GLY A 124 -1.80 -9.50 2.77
CA GLY A 124 -1.46 -10.49 1.76
C GLY A 124 -1.97 -11.92 2.00
N PRO A 125 -1.63 -12.85 1.10
CA PRO A 125 -0.95 -12.58 -0.17
C PRO A 125 -1.89 -12.06 -1.28
N ASN A 126 -3.21 -12.15 -1.10
CA ASN A 126 -4.17 -11.87 -2.18
C ASN A 126 -4.78 -10.47 -2.14
N LYS A 127 -4.67 -9.78 -0.99
CA LYS A 127 -5.27 -8.45 -0.74
C LYS A 127 -4.41 -7.70 0.24
N PHE A 128 -4.32 -6.38 0.10
CA PHE A 128 -3.42 -5.56 0.90
C PHE A 128 -4.05 -4.23 1.28
N ASP A 129 -3.64 -3.63 2.39
CA ASP A 129 -3.65 -2.18 2.52
C ASP A 129 -2.25 -1.61 2.25
N CYS A 130 -2.12 -0.28 2.29
CA CYS A 130 -0.87 0.44 2.05
C CYS A 130 0.32 -0.14 2.82
N SER A 131 0.16 -0.22 4.14
CA SER A 131 1.17 -0.75 5.05
C SER A 131 1.29 -2.28 5.05
N GLY A 132 0.24 -2.98 4.63
CA GLY A 132 0.20 -4.42 4.45
C GLY A 132 1.06 -4.90 3.29
N LEU A 133 1.05 -4.17 2.17
CA LEU A 133 1.94 -4.46 1.04
C LEU A 133 3.41 -4.28 1.44
N VAL A 134 3.73 -3.22 2.20
CA VAL A 134 5.08 -2.97 2.74
C VAL A 134 5.48 -4.08 3.71
N TYR A 135 4.61 -4.45 4.64
CA TYR A 135 4.84 -5.54 5.59
C TYR A 135 5.18 -6.85 4.88
N TYR A 136 4.36 -7.24 3.90
CA TYR A 136 4.55 -8.49 3.16
C TYR A 136 5.87 -8.47 2.40
N SER A 137 6.11 -7.40 1.64
CA SER A 137 7.30 -7.29 0.79
C SER A 137 8.59 -7.24 1.61
N LEU A 138 8.59 -6.59 2.78
CA LEU A 138 9.75 -6.59 3.68
C LEU A 138 10.04 -7.99 4.25
N ASN A 139 9.01 -8.72 4.67
CA ASN A 139 9.19 -10.07 5.19
C ASN A 139 9.72 -11.03 4.12
N GLU A 140 9.22 -10.93 2.89
CA GLU A 140 9.71 -11.69 1.74
C GLU A 140 11.15 -11.32 1.34
N ALA A 141 11.56 -10.07 1.57
CA ALA A 141 12.94 -9.61 1.40
C ALA A 141 13.88 -9.99 2.56
N GLY A 142 13.40 -10.76 3.54
CA GLY A 142 14.17 -11.20 4.71
C GLY A 142 14.22 -10.22 5.88
N VAL A 143 13.48 -9.11 5.81
CA VAL A 143 13.39 -8.10 6.87
C VAL A 143 12.18 -8.42 7.76
N LYS A 144 12.45 -9.07 8.89
CA LYS A 144 11.42 -9.48 9.86
C LYS A 144 10.86 -8.27 10.60
N VAL A 145 9.70 -7.79 10.17
CA VAL A 145 8.97 -6.69 10.80
C VAL A 145 7.58 -7.12 11.22
N PRO A 146 7.07 -6.64 12.36
CA PRO A 146 5.66 -6.83 12.70
C PRO A 146 4.76 -6.02 11.76
N ARG A 147 3.47 -6.36 11.72
CA ARG A 147 2.45 -5.57 11.02
C ARG A 147 2.32 -4.21 11.71
N LEU A 148 2.68 -3.13 11.01
CA LEU A 148 2.64 -1.75 11.52
C LEU A 148 1.84 -0.84 10.59
N THR A 149 1.16 0.16 11.14
CA THR A 149 0.53 1.23 10.34
C THR A 149 1.57 2.06 9.59
N ALA A 150 1.14 2.90 8.63
CA ALA A 150 2.03 3.86 7.96
C ALA A 150 2.81 4.72 8.99
N GLU A 151 2.11 5.28 9.97
CA GLU A 151 2.75 6.01 11.09
C GLU A 151 3.67 5.14 11.94
N GLY A 152 3.32 3.86 12.16
CA GLY A 152 4.18 2.92 12.87
C GLY A 152 5.53 2.74 12.18
N TYR A 153 5.53 2.59 10.86
CA TYR A 153 6.77 2.53 10.06
C TYR A 153 7.53 3.86 10.05
N HIS A 154 6.82 4.97 9.91
CA HIS A 154 7.40 6.32 9.93
C HIS A 154 8.17 6.56 11.23
N ARG A 155 7.60 6.19 12.38
CA ARG A 155 8.27 6.26 13.68
C ARG A 155 9.40 5.25 13.83
N LYS A 156 9.21 4.01 13.38
CA LYS A 156 10.23 2.95 13.48
C LYS A 156 11.53 3.34 12.78
N TYR A 157 11.43 3.99 11.61
CA TYR A 157 12.58 4.37 10.79
C TYR A 157 12.92 5.86 10.85
N ALA A 158 12.50 6.56 11.92
CA ALA A 158 12.76 7.99 12.08
C ALA A 158 14.26 8.34 12.12
N SER A 159 15.12 7.42 12.61
CA SER A 159 16.58 7.60 12.63
C SER A 159 17.22 7.58 11.24
N THR A 160 16.51 7.07 10.23
CA THR A 160 16.95 6.98 8.83
C THR A 160 16.00 7.73 7.90
N ALA A 161 15.32 8.74 8.44
CA ALA A 161 14.43 9.60 7.70
C ALA A 161 15.17 10.37 6.59
N ILE A 162 14.53 10.45 5.44
CA ILE A 162 15.00 11.15 4.24
C ILE A 162 14.06 12.31 3.98
N LYS A 163 14.55 13.54 4.18
CA LYS A 163 13.78 14.77 3.93
C LYS A 163 14.00 15.32 2.52
N ASP A 164 15.20 15.11 1.96
CA ASP A 164 15.53 15.54 0.61
C ASP A 164 15.12 14.47 -0.40
N ARG A 165 14.27 14.86 -1.35
CA ARG A 165 13.74 14.01 -2.42
C ARG A 165 14.85 13.41 -3.28
N ASN A 166 15.97 14.11 -3.43
CA ASN A 166 17.10 13.66 -4.23
C ASN A 166 17.91 12.54 -3.58
N GLN A 167 17.69 12.28 -2.28
CA GLN A 167 18.35 11.21 -1.54
C GLN A 167 17.56 9.90 -1.53
N LEU A 168 16.34 9.90 -2.08
CA LEU A 168 15.52 8.70 -2.21
C LEU A 168 16.19 7.70 -3.17
N LYS A 169 16.24 6.44 -2.75
CA LYS A 169 16.79 5.30 -3.50
C LYS A 169 15.74 4.20 -3.60
N PRO A 170 15.70 3.44 -4.71
CA PRO A 170 14.77 2.32 -4.84
C PRO A 170 14.82 1.40 -3.62
N GLY A 171 13.65 1.08 -3.07
CA GLY A 171 13.48 0.31 -1.84
C GLY A 171 13.32 1.15 -0.56
N ASP A 172 13.50 2.47 -0.62
CA ASP A 172 13.13 3.37 0.47
C ASP A 172 11.59 3.40 0.63
N LEU A 173 11.12 3.59 1.86
CA LEU A 173 9.70 3.78 2.15
C LEU A 173 9.35 5.26 1.99
N VAL A 174 8.21 5.55 1.38
CA VAL A 174 7.71 6.90 1.13
C VAL A 174 6.45 7.12 1.96
N PHE A 175 6.40 8.21 2.72
CA PHE A 175 5.31 8.51 3.62
C PHE A 175 4.54 9.74 3.15
N PHE A 176 3.22 9.67 3.30
CA PHE A 176 2.31 10.72 2.92
C PHE A 176 1.35 11.08 4.05
N HIS A 177 0.94 12.35 4.06
CA HIS A 177 -0.15 12.86 4.86
C HIS A 177 -1.25 13.36 3.93
N SER A 178 -2.38 12.66 3.94
CA SER A 178 -3.60 13.11 3.28
C SER A 178 -4.41 13.93 4.28
N PRO A 179 -4.73 15.20 3.97
CA PRO A 179 -5.70 15.97 4.73
C PRO A 179 -6.99 15.16 4.82
N ASN A 180 -7.52 14.97 6.01
CA ASN A 180 -8.72 14.17 6.19
C ASN A 180 -9.57 14.66 7.36
N ASN A 181 -10.88 14.43 7.23
CA ASN A 181 -11.87 14.85 8.22
C ASN A 181 -11.85 13.98 9.51
N ARG A 182 -10.82 13.14 9.70
CA ARG A 182 -10.70 12.24 10.87
C ARG A 182 -9.85 12.85 11.99
N GLY A 183 -9.42 14.11 11.84
CA GLY A 183 -8.67 14.83 12.88
C GLY A 183 -7.24 14.34 13.08
N ILE A 184 -6.65 13.70 12.06
CA ILE A 184 -5.25 13.27 12.08
C ILE A 184 -4.35 14.51 12.01
N PRO A 185 -3.44 14.74 12.98
CA PRO A 185 -2.55 15.90 12.97
C PRO A 185 -1.65 15.94 11.75
N GLU A 186 -1.33 17.15 11.28
CA GLU A 186 -0.33 17.34 10.22
C GLU A 186 1.00 16.68 10.59
N GLY A 187 1.68 16.11 9.60
CA GLY A 187 2.94 15.40 9.78
C GLY A 187 2.82 13.95 10.25
N GLN A 188 1.63 13.49 10.65
CA GLN A 188 1.40 12.07 10.91
C GLN A 188 1.19 11.30 9.59
N ALA A 189 1.91 10.19 9.39
CA ALA A 189 1.81 9.42 8.17
C ALA A 189 0.46 8.67 8.09
N THR A 190 -0.35 9.02 7.09
CA THR A 190 -1.63 8.36 6.81
C THR A 190 -1.51 7.28 5.75
N HIS A 191 -0.47 7.35 4.93
CA HIS A 191 -0.24 6.45 3.81
C HIS A 191 1.25 6.20 3.60
N ILE A 192 1.57 5.03 3.03
CA ILE A 192 2.94 4.54 2.83
C ILE A 192 3.06 3.74 1.54
N GLU A 193 4.17 3.92 0.84
CA GLU A 193 4.49 3.24 -0.42
C GLU A 193 5.98 2.87 -0.50
N ILE A 194 6.33 2.03 -1.48
CA ILE A 194 7.73 1.61 -1.74
C ILE A 194 8.26 2.41 -2.92
N TYR A 195 9.37 3.14 -2.73
CA TYR A 195 10.00 3.89 -3.80
C TYR A 195 10.65 2.96 -4.83
N LEU A 196 10.36 3.19 -6.11
CA LEU A 196 10.90 2.43 -7.23
C LEU A 196 12.05 3.16 -7.93
N GLY A 197 12.25 4.46 -7.65
CA GLY A 197 13.15 5.33 -8.40
C GLY A 197 12.40 6.24 -9.38
N ASN A 198 13.09 7.27 -9.88
CA ASN A 198 12.57 8.23 -10.87
C ASN A 198 11.22 8.88 -10.49
N GLY A 199 10.99 9.13 -9.20
CA GLY A 199 9.72 9.71 -8.73
C GLY A 199 8.54 8.76 -8.76
N MET A 200 8.77 7.45 -8.96
CA MET A 200 7.73 6.42 -8.98
C MET A 200 7.72 5.60 -7.70
N THR A 201 6.53 5.15 -7.30
CA THR A 201 6.29 4.31 -6.13
C THR A 201 5.39 3.13 -6.48
N MET A 202 5.45 2.08 -5.66
CA MET A 202 4.48 0.99 -5.63
C MET A 202 3.65 1.13 -4.35
N GLY A 203 2.34 1.30 -4.51
CA GLY A 203 1.41 1.59 -3.42
C GLY A 203 0.07 0.87 -3.57
N THR A 204 -0.71 0.87 -2.50
CA THR A 204 -2.13 0.48 -2.52
C THR A 204 -2.91 1.48 -1.66
N ASP A 205 -3.77 2.26 -2.29
CA ASP A 205 -4.47 3.40 -1.66
C ASP A 205 -5.93 3.53 -2.14
N ASN A 206 -6.25 2.96 -3.30
CA ASN A 206 -7.55 3.06 -3.95
C ASN A 206 -8.23 1.67 -4.08
N PRO A 207 -9.38 1.43 -3.40
CA PRO A 207 -10.18 0.21 -3.55
C PRO A 207 -10.56 -0.18 -4.97
N LYS A 208 -10.66 0.79 -5.89
CA LYS A 208 -11.04 0.54 -7.30
C LYS A 208 -9.88 0.11 -8.17
N GLU A 209 -8.65 0.47 -7.81
CA GLU A 209 -7.46 0.26 -8.65
C GLU A 209 -6.52 -0.79 -8.06
N GLY A 210 -6.58 -1.02 -6.75
CA GLY A 210 -5.71 -1.96 -6.07
C GLY A 210 -4.25 -1.50 -6.05
N ALA A 211 -3.35 -2.46 -5.96
CA ALA A 211 -1.91 -2.22 -5.93
C ALA A 211 -1.38 -1.78 -7.30
N ARG A 212 -0.67 -0.66 -7.37
CA ARG A 212 -0.17 -0.13 -8.65
C ARG A 212 1.13 0.65 -8.50
N VAL A 213 1.76 0.83 -9.65
CA VAL A 213 2.88 1.77 -9.81
C VAL A 213 2.32 3.14 -10.17
N GLU A 214 2.74 4.17 -9.44
CA GLU A 214 2.26 5.54 -9.66
C GLU A 214 3.33 6.59 -9.35
N PRO A 215 3.20 7.82 -9.87
CA PRO A 215 4.10 8.91 -9.50
C PRO A 215 3.83 9.39 -8.07
N ILE A 216 4.89 9.79 -7.36
CA ILE A 216 4.77 10.37 -6.01
C ILE A 216 3.92 11.64 -6.07
N ASN A 217 2.88 11.71 -5.25
CA ASN A 217 2.18 12.96 -4.97
C ASN A 217 3.00 13.82 -3.99
N TRP A 218 3.79 14.73 -4.56
CA TRP A 218 4.69 15.61 -3.81
C TRP A 218 3.98 16.64 -2.91
N ASN A 219 2.69 16.89 -3.12
CA ASN A 219 1.92 17.81 -2.28
C ASN A 219 1.53 17.18 -0.94
N THR A 220 1.42 15.85 -0.91
CA THR A 220 1.08 15.07 0.30
C THR A 220 2.30 14.35 0.88
N PHE A 221 3.45 14.39 0.22
CA PHE A 221 4.70 13.77 0.69
C PHE A 221 5.19 14.47 1.96
N ILE A 222 5.46 13.69 3.01
CA ILE A 222 5.99 14.20 4.29
C ILE A 222 7.40 13.70 4.60
N GLY A 223 7.92 12.74 3.83
CA GLY A 223 9.26 12.21 4.01
C GLY A 223 9.41 10.81 3.44
N GLY A 224 10.66 10.36 3.32
CA GLY A 224 10.99 8.94 3.12
C GLY A 224 11.73 8.37 4.32
N ALA A 225 11.98 7.07 4.32
CA ALA A 225 12.93 6.44 5.22
C ALA A 225 13.63 5.26 4.56
N ARG A 226 14.92 5.12 4.86
CA ARG A 226 15.69 3.94 4.45
C ARG A 226 15.56 2.85 5.48
N VAL A 227 15.30 1.62 5.04
CA VAL A 227 15.26 0.44 5.92
C VAL A 227 16.68 -0.14 6.03
N PRO A 228 17.38 0.01 7.17
CA PRO A 228 18.77 -0.43 7.30
C PRO A 228 18.96 -1.93 7.08
N GLU A 229 17.96 -2.73 7.47
CA GLU A 229 17.99 -4.20 7.39
C GLU A 229 18.05 -4.75 5.96
N LEU A 230 17.73 -3.92 4.95
CA LEU A 230 17.89 -4.27 3.54
C LEU A 230 19.37 -4.23 3.09
N ALA A 231 20.26 -3.55 3.82
CA ALA A 231 21.66 -3.37 3.40
C ALA A 231 22.57 -4.58 3.67
N GLY A 232 22.07 -5.62 4.37
CA GLY A 232 22.88 -6.76 4.82
C GLY A 232 22.61 -8.08 4.11
#